data_AF-A0A7W1R3W4-F1
#
_entry.id   AF-A0A7W1R3W4-F1
#
_cell.length_a   1.000
_cell.length_b   1.000
_cell.length_c   1.000
_cell.angle_alpha   90.00
_cell.angle_beta   90.00
_cell.angle_gamma   90.00
#
_symmetry.space_group_name_H-M   'P 1'
#
loop_
_entity.id
_entity.type
_entity.pdbx_description
1 polymer ?
#
loop_
_entity_poly.entity_id
_entity_poly.type
_entity_poly.pdbx_seq_one_letter_code
_entity_poly.pdbx_strand_id
1 'polypeptide(L)' 'MLRQVADGTHVTITVNGMPVAEISPVRSARKQFLSKADLIEIISRRQADPGLRADLEALAGDTTDDLDPL' A
#
# COMPACT_ATOMS: atom_id res chain seq x y z
N MET A 1 -6.81 -17.20 -19.49
CA MET A 1 -7.81 -16.19 -19.08
C MET A 1 -7.47 -15.55 -17.73
N LEU A 2 -7.59 -16.23 -16.58
CA LEU A 2 -7.36 -15.60 -15.27
C LEU A 2 -5.94 -15.01 -15.10
N ARG A 3 -4.91 -15.65 -15.67
CA ARG A 3 -3.54 -15.09 -15.66
C ARG A 3 -3.46 -13.73 -16.38
N GLN A 4 -4.07 -13.62 -17.56
CA GLN A 4 -4.10 -12.36 -18.33
C GLN A 4 -4.89 -11.26 -17.60
N VAL A 5 -5.95 -11.64 -16.88
CA VAL A 5 -6.68 -10.72 -15.99
C VAL A 5 -5.79 -10.26 -14.85
N ALA A 6 -5.08 -11.18 -14.19
CA ALA A 6 -4.11 -10.83 -13.14
C ALA A 6 -3.02 -9.87 -13.66
N ASP A 7 -2.62 -10.02 -14.92
CA ASP A 7 -1.64 -9.17 -15.60
C ASP A 7 -2.20 -7.80 -16.06
N GLY A 8 -3.48 -7.51 -15.83
CA GLY A 8 -4.08 -6.19 -16.08
C GLY A 8 -5.23 -6.16 -17.09
N THR A 9 -5.54 -7.28 -17.74
CA THR A 9 -6.56 -7.34 -18.81
C THR A 9 -7.98 -7.32 -18.23
N HIS A 10 -8.88 -6.54 -18.84
CA HIS A 10 -10.32 -6.59 -18.54
C HIS A 10 -10.99 -7.55 -19.51
N VAL A 11 -11.86 -8.43 -19.01
CA VAL A 11 -12.55 -9.41 -19.84
C VAL A 11 -14.05 -9.37 -19.59
N THR A 12 -14.82 -9.17 -20.67
CA THR A 12 -16.28 -9.25 -20.67
C THR A 12 -16.73 -10.68 -20.91
N ILE A 13 -17.58 -11.19 -20.03
CA ILE A 13 -18.26 -12.49 -20.19
C ILE A 13 -19.59 -12.23 -20.88
N THR A 14 -19.85 -12.98 -21.95
CA THR A 14 -21.11 -12.94 -22.71
C THR A 14 -21.84 -14.27 -22.66
N VAL A 15 -23.17 -14.21 -22.73
CA VAL A 15 -24.06 -15.37 -22.97
C VAL A 15 -24.89 -15.05 -24.20
N ASN A 16 -24.83 -15.90 -25.23
CA ASN A 16 -25.49 -15.66 -26.52
C ASN A 16 -25.13 -14.29 -27.13
N GLY A 17 -23.86 -13.87 -27.01
CA GLY A 17 -23.37 -12.58 -27.52
C GLY A 17 -23.75 -11.37 -26.65
N MET A 18 -24.56 -11.55 -25.61
CA MET A 18 -24.96 -10.48 -24.69
C MET A 18 -24.03 -10.42 -23.48
N PRO A 19 -23.42 -9.27 -23.16
CA PRO A 19 -22.62 -9.10 -21.94
C PRO A 19 -23.44 -9.37 -20.68
N VAL A 20 -22.90 -10.17 -19.77
CA VAL A 20 -23.54 -10.51 -18.49
C VAL A 20 -22.64 -10.23 -17.28
N ALA A 21 -21.33 -10.17 -17.47
CA ALA A 21 -20.38 -9.86 -16.40
C ALA A 21 -19.07 -9.31 -16.96
N GLU A 22 -18.29 -8.68 -16.07
CA GLU A 22 -16.91 -8.28 -16.33
C GLU A 22 -16.01 -8.84 -15.25
N ILE A 23 -14.83 -9.33 -15.65
CA ILE A 23 -13.74 -9.68 -14.74
C ILE A 23 -12.60 -8.68 -14.96
N SER A 24 -12.18 -8.04 -13.88
CA SER A 24 -11.07 -7.09 -13.85
C SER A 24 -10.00 -7.50 -12.82
N PRO A 25 -8.76 -7.02 -12.97
CA PRO A 25 -7.72 -7.24 -11.96
C PRO A 25 -8.14 -6.60 -10.64
N VAL A 26 -7.97 -7.32 -9.53
CA VAL A 26 -8.13 -6.73 -8.20
C VAL A 26 -6.99 -5.74 -8.00
N ARG A 27 -7.32 -4.44 -7.95
CA ARG A 27 -6.35 -3.41 -7.55
C ARG A 27 -6.01 -3.64 -6.09
N SER A 28 -4.77 -3.99 -5.77
CA SER A 28 -4.34 -3.99 -4.38
C SER A 28 -4.53 -2.59 -3.82
N ALA A 29 -5.34 -2.44 -2.77
CA ALA A 29 -5.59 -1.14 -2.14
C ALA A 29 -4.29 -0.47 -1.64
N ARG A 30 -3.23 -1.27 -1.45
CA ARG A 30 -1.91 -0.78 -1.07
C ARG A 30 -1.09 -0.51 -2.32
N LYS A 31 -0.93 0.78 -2.69
CA LYS A 31 0.12 1.19 -3.62
C LYS A 31 1.47 0.77 -3.01
N GLN A 32 2.27 -0.02 -3.73
CA GLN A 32 3.60 -0.44 -3.27
C GLN A 32 4.56 0.76 -3.13
N PHE A 33 4.32 1.81 -3.91
CA PHE A 33 5.03 3.07 -3.85
C PHE A 33 4.03 4.22 -3.79
N LEU A 34 4.31 5.20 -2.93
CA LEU A 34 3.51 6.41 -2.79
C LEU A 34 4.22 7.54 -3.52
N SER A 35 3.47 8.33 -4.29
CA SER A 35 3.99 9.62 -4.73
C SER A 35 4.10 10.56 -3.52
N LYS A 36 4.85 11.66 -3.67
CA LYS A 36 4.89 12.72 -2.66
C LYS A 36 3.49 13.24 -2.31
N ALA A 37 2.61 13.37 -3.31
CA ALA A 37 1.24 13.82 -3.11
C ALA A 37 0.42 12.81 -2.28
N ASP A 38 0.52 11.51 -2.60
CA ASP A 38 -0.15 10.46 -1.83
C ASP A 38 0.31 10.46 -0.36
N LEU A 39 1.61 10.65 -0.11
CA LEU A 39 2.17 10.69 1.24
C LEU A 39 1.63 11.88 2.05
N ILE A 40 1.60 13.07 1.46
CA ILE A 40 1.08 14.28 2.10
C ILE A 40 -0.41 14.10 2.46
N GLU A 41 -1.20 13.53 1.55
CA GLU A 41 -2.62 13.27 1.81
C GLU A 41 -2.81 12.34 3.01
N ILE A 42 -2.02 11.27 3.10
CA ILE A 42 -2.10 10.31 4.21
C ILE A 42 -1.69 10.97 5.54
N ILE A 43 -0.53 11.64 5.58
CA ILE A 43 -0.02 12.24 6.83
C ILE A 43 -0.93 13.34 7.33
N SER A 44 -1.47 14.20 6.44
CA SER A 44 -2.38 15.29 6.85
C SER A 44 -3.65 14.81 7.56
N ARG A 45 -4.07 13.56 7.36
CA ARG A 45 -5.30 13.00 7.94
C ARG A 45 -5.05 12.02 9.09
N ARG A 46 -3.85 11.44 9.20
CA ARG A 46 -3.57 10.29 10.07
C ARG A 46 -2.23 10.38 10.78
N GLN A 47 -1.71 11.60 11.00
CA GLN A 47 -0.48 11.78 11.76
C GLN A 47 -0.66 11.28 13.20
N ALA A 48 0.34 10.58 13.71
CA ALA A 48 0.39 10.21 15.12
C ALA A 48 0.44 11.47 16.01
N ASP A 49 0.00 11.34 17.25
CA ASP A 49 0.11 12.42 18.21
C ASP A 49 1.59 12.69 18.58
N PRO A 50 1.90 13.89 19.10
CA PRO A 50 3.28 14.24 19.46
C PRO A 50 3.91 13.36 20.55
N GLY A 51 3.09 12.70 21.39
CA GLY A 51 3.52 11.86 22.52
C GLY A 51 4.16 10.55 22.08
N LEU A 52 3.79 10.03 20.91
CA LEU A 52 4.37 8.81 20.33
C LEU A 52 5.90 8.86 20.25
N ARG A 53 6.50 10.04 20.13
CA ARG A 53 7.96 10.19 20.15
C ARG A 53 8.57 9.68 21.46
N ALA A 54 7.99 10.03 22.60
CA ALA A 54 8.47 9.59 23.90
C ALA A 54 8.26 8.08 24.08
N ASP A 55 7.14 7.55 23.61
CA ASP A 55 6.86 6.12 23.65
C ASP A 55 7.88 5.33 22.82
N LEU A 56 8.24 5.82 21.63
CA LEU A 56 9.26 5.20 20.79
C LEU A 56 10.65 5.26 21.40
N GLU A 57 11.02 6.37 22.04
CA GLU A 57 12.28 6.49 22.77
C GLU A 57 12.38 5.43 23.88
N ALA A 58 11.29 5.23 24.64
CA ALA A 58 11.25 4.25 25.72
C ALA A 58 11.25 2.79 25.21
N LEU A 59 10.66 2.53 24.04
CA LEU A 59 10.50 1.18 23.50
C LEU A 59 11.65 0.73 22.58
N ALA A 60 12.27 1.67 21.88
CA ALA A 60 13.23 1.40 20.80
C ALA A 60 14.18 2.58 20.55
N GLY A 61 14.56 3.33 21.60
CA GLY A 61 15.49 4.46 21.52
C GLY A 61 16.96 4.10 21.45
N ASP A 62 17.32 2.82 21.55
CA ASP A 62 18.70 2.36 21.49
C ASP A 62 19.37 2.80 20.17
N THR A 63 20.57 3.37 20.27
CA THR A 63 21.36 3.81 19.11
C THR A 63 22.56 2.88 18.88
N THR A 64 23.18 3.00 17.70
CA THR A 64 24.42 2.29 17.39
C THR A 64 25.66 3.07 17.79
N ASP A 65 25.52 4.20 18.51
CA ASP A 65 26.65 5.09 18.83
C ASP A 65 27.64 4.42 19.79
N ASP A 66 27.17 3.45 20.58
CA ASP A 66 27.97 2.67 21.52
C ASP A 66 28.51 1.35 20.92
N LEU A 67 28.35 1.12 19.61
CA LEU A 67 28.91 -0.06 18.95
C LEU A 67 30.39 0.14 18.59
N ASP A 68 31.23 -0.86 18.90
CA ASP A 68 32.63 -0.86 18.47
C ASP A 68 32.76 -0.90 16.92
N PRO A 69 33.76 -0.23 16.33
CA PRO A 69 34.01 -0.29 14.90
C PRO A 69 34.31 -1.71 14.42
N LEU A 70 33.77 -2.07 13.26
CA LEU A 70 33.97 -3.35 12.58
C LEU A 70 35.41 -3.54 12.07
#